data_AF-A0A2S6X8Y0-F1
#
_entry.id   AF-A0A2S6X8Y0-F1
#
_cell.length_a   1.000
_cell.length_b   1.000
_cell.length_c   1.000
_cell.angle_alpha   90.00
_cell.angle_beta   90.00
_cell.angle_gamma   90.00
#
_symmetry.space_group_name_H-M   'P 1'
#
loop_
_entity.id
_entity.type
_entity.pdbx_description
1 polymer ?
#
loop_
_entity_poly.entity_id
_entity_poly.type
_entity_poly.pdbx_seq_one_letter_code
_entity_poly.pdbx_strand_id
1 'polypeptide(L)'
;MNTVEETVEIAVPVRTAYDQWTQFECFPRFMTTVKRVEQVRPAVTLWVVGLGPVSREFATEIVDQVPDSHLTWRSLGQRHGHRGEVTFRPTGQDHTAMTVRLSAGPRGLTGVLTAVPGPVGRVVRRELAHFKAYIEGHGEASGAWRGTIRGGQVRPGEPEPPRSRVAVWPVG
;
A
#
# COMPACT_ATOMS: atom_id res chain seq x y z
N MET A 1 -19.69 -6.83 12.14
CA MET A 1 -18.52 -6.15 11.51
C MET A 1 -18.45 -6.63 10.08
N ASN A 2 -18.23 -5.75 9.10
CA ASN A 2 -18.06 -6.17 7.71
C ASN A 2 -16.57 -6.15 7.38
N THR A 3 -16.05 -7.29 6.94
CA THR A 3 -14.64 -7.50 6.62
C THR A 3 -14.54 -7.97 5.18
N VAL A 4 -13.62 -7.37 4.44
CA VAL A 4 -13.24 -7.78 3.08
C VAL A 4 -11.80 -8.22 3.12
N GLU A 5 -11.51 -9.34 2.48
CA GLU A 5 -10.16 -9.88 2.34
C GLU A 5 -9.99 -10.34 0.90
N GLU A 6 -8.92 -9.86 0.26
CA GLU A 6 -8.59 -10.20 -1.12
C GLU A 6 -7.08 -10.42 -1.24
N THR A 7 -6.69 -11.41 -2.04
CA THR A 7 -5.29 -11.79 -2.25
C THR A 7 -4.95 -11.76 -3.73
N VAL A 8 -3.73 -11.34 -4.04
CA VAL A 8 -3.16 -11.37 -5.39
C VAL A 8 -1.74 -11.95 -5.34
N GLU A 9 -1.43 -12.84 -6.29
CA GLU A 9 -0.05 -13.31 -6.53
C GLU A 9 0.62 -12.38 -7.54
N ILE A 10 1.84 -11.96 -7.27
CA ILE A 10 2.61 -10.98 -8.05
C ILE A 10 3.97 -11.59 -8.40
N ALA A 11 4.34 -11.55 -9.68
CA ALA A 11 5.58 -12.07 -10.23
C ALA A 11 6.75 -11.08 -10.07
N VAL A 12 6.93 -10.57 -8.85
CA VAL A 12 8.14 -9.85 -8.42
C VAL A 12 8.54 -10.32 -7.02
N PRO A 13 9.82 -10.17 -6.63
CA PRO A 13 10.26 -10.42 -5.26
C PRO A 13 9.49 -9.58 -4.23
N VAL A 14 9.36 -10.12 -3.02
CA VAL A 14 8.58 -9.49 -1.92
C VAL A 14 9.03 -8.07 -1.62
N ARG A 15 10.35 -7.83 -1.72
CA ARG A 15 10.97 -6.53 -1.56
C ARG A 15 10.45 -5.51 -2.56
N THR A 16 10.38 -5.89 -3.83
CA THR A 16 9.90 -5.03 -4.92
C THR A 16 8.42 -4.67 -4.74
N ALA A 17 7.59 -5.66 -4.39
CA ALA A 17 6.17 -5.44 -4.12
C ALA A 17 5.97 -4.49 -2.91
N TYR A 18 6.69 -4.74 -1.83
CA TYR A 18 6.62 -3.91 -0.62
C TYR A 18 7.08 -2.46 -0.89
N ASP A 19 8.25 -2.31 -1.52
CA ASP A 19 8.85 -1.01 -1.80
C ASP A 19 7.92 -0.15 -2.66
N GLN A 20 7.30 -0.74 -3.69
CA GLN A 20 6.31 -0.04 -4.50
C GLN A 20 5.02 0.27 -3.74
N TRP A 21 4.52 -0.65 -2.92
CA TRP A 21 3.29 -0.42 -2.14
C TRP A 21 3.44 0.74 -1.15
N THR A 22 4.64 0.96 -0.63
CA THR A 22 4.89 2.08 0.29
C THR A 22 5.09 3.43 -0.41
N GLN A 23 5.11 3.47 -1.75
CA GLN A 23 5.06 4.71 -2.52
C GLN A 23 3.61 5.20 -2.68
N PHE A 24 2.98 5.62 -1.58
CA PHE A 24 1.54 5.93 -1.54
C PHE A 24 1.10 6.95 -2.60
N GLU A 25 1.92 7.97 -2.87
CA GLU A 25 1.61 9.02 -3.85
C GLU A 25 1.58 8.50 -5.30
N CYS A 26 2.11 7.31 -5.56
CA CYS A 26 2.02 6.64 -6.86
C CYS A 26 0.68 5.92 -7.08
N PHE A 27 -0.16 5.74 -6.05
CA PHE A 27 -1.40 4.95 -6.14
C PHE A 27 -2.33 5.42 -7.26
N PRO A 28 -2.54 6.73 -7.51
CA PRO A 28 -3.36 7.19 -8.63
C PRO A 28 -2.88 6.76 -10.02
N ARG A 29 -1.62 6.33 -10.17
CA ARG A 29 -1.07 5.88 -11.46
C ARG A 29 -1.59 4.50 -11.87
N PHE A 30 -1.98 3.67 -10.90
CA PHE A 30 -2.43 2.30 -11.14
C PHE A 30 -3.79 2.00 -10.54
N MET A 31 -4.21 2.67 -9.46
CA MET A 31 -5.53 2.48 -8.88
C MET A 31 -6.56 3.44 -9.48
N THR A 32 -7.67 2.91 -9.99
CA THR A 32 -8.71 3.70 -10.67
C THR A 32 -9.58 4.51 -9.71
N THR A 33 -9.73 4.04 -8.48
CA THR A 33 -10.55 4.68 -7.45
C THR A 33 -9.77 5.64 -6.58
N VAL A 34 -8.44 5.63 -6.63
CA VAL A 34 -7.59 6.55 -5.87
C VAL A 34 -7.26 7.73 -6.76
N LYS A 35 -7.78 8.92 -6.41
CA LYS A 35 -7.54 10.15 -7.17
C LYS A 35 -6.27 10.86 -6.74
N ARG A 36 -5.98 10.85 -5.44
CA ARG A 36 -4.80 11.48 -4.85
C ARG A 36 -4.47 10.83 -3.52
N VAL A 37 -3.18 10.72 -3.25
CA VAL A 37 -2.66 10.43 -1.92
C VAL A 37 -1.56 11.45 -1.63
N GLU A 38 -1.52 11.95 -0.40
CA GLU A 38 -0.48 12.87 0.07
C GLU A 38 0.04 12.39 1.42
N GLN A 39 1.35 12.24 1.55
CA GLN A 39 1.98 11.84 2.80
C GLN A 39 2.35 13.08 3.64
N VAL A 40 1.40 13.54 4.46
CA VAL A 40 1.56 14.76 5.27
C VAL A 40 2.51 14.60 6.47
N ARG A 41 2.71 13.36 6.94
CA ARG A 41 3.71 12.98 7.96
C ARG A 41 4.19 11.56 7.68
N PRO A 42 5.31 11.10 8.25
CA PRO A 42 5.84 9.75 7.99
C PRO A 42 4.80 8.62 8.17
N ALA A 43 3.93 8.71 9.18
CA ALA A 43 2.87 7.73 9.44
C ALA A 43 1.46 8.22 9.09
N VAL A 44 1.28 9.42 8.51
CA VAL A 44 -0.06 9.97 8.23
C VAL A 44 -0.19 10.29 6.76
N THR A 45 -1.25 9.77 6.14
CA THR A 45 -1.56 9.99 4.73
C THR A 45 -2.97 10.54 4.58
N LEU A 46 -3.15 11.46 3.64
CA LEU A 46 -4.44 12.00 3.22
C LEU A 46 -4.83 11.36 1.89
N TRP A 47 -6.02 10.79 1.84
CA TRP A 47 -6.53 10.06 0.69
C TRP A 47 -7.72 10.78 0.10
N VAL A 48 -7.76 10.83 -1.24
CA VAL A 48 -8.94 11.22 -2.02
C VAL A 48 -9.33 10.03 -2.88
N VAL A 49 -10.49 9.44 -2.62
CA VAL A 49 -11.00 8.26 -3.35
C VAL A 49 -12.37 8.53 -3.97
N GLY A 50 -12.67 7.92 -5.10
CA GLY A 50 -13.99 7.96 -5.75
C GLY A 50 -13.91 7.86 -7.26
N LEU A 51 -15.08 7.81 -7.91
CA LEU A 51 -15.21 7.78 -9.37
C LEU A 51 -15.98 8.99 -9.89
N GLY A 52 -15.54 9.52 -11.05
CA GLY A 52 -16.20 10.65 -11.70
C GLY A 52 -16.25 11.89 -10.79
N PRO A 53 -17.37 12.62 -10.71
CA PRO A 53 -17.48 13.81 -9.86
C PRO A 53 -17.62 13.48 -8.36
N VAL A 54 -17.87 12.21 -8.01
CA VAL A 54 -18.05 11.80 -6.61
C VAL A 54 -16.70 11.43 -6.02
N SER A 55 -16.35 12.03 -4.89
CA SER A 55 -15.18 11.64 -4.11
C SER A 55 -15.36 11.86 -2.63
N ARG A 56 -14.50 11.21 -1.86
CA ARG A 56 -14.39 11.35 -0.42
C ARG A 56 -12.93 11.53 -0.04
N GLU A 57 -12.72 12.39 0.94
CA GLU A 57 -11.43 12.63 1.56
C GLU A 57 -11.38 12.04 2.97
N PHE A 58 -10.27 11.43 3.32
CA PHE A 58 -10.02 10.95 4.68
C PHE A 58 -8.53 10.85 4.99
N ALA A 59 -8.18 11.05 6.25
CA ALA A 59 -6.83 10.80 6.74
C ALA A 59 -6.72 9.41 7.35
N THR A 60 -5.58 8.74 7.12
CA THR A 60 -5.21 7.50 7.79
C THR A 60 -3.89 7.66 8.51
N GLU A 61 -3.72 6.85 9.55
CA GLU A 61 -2.49 6.69 10.30
C GLU A 61 -2.02 5.25 10.15
N ILE A 62 -0.76 5.07 9.77
CA ILE A 62 -0.04 3.80 9.77
C ILE A 62 0.32 3.49 11.21
N VAL A 63 -0.22 2.39 11.74
CA VAL A 63 -0.05 1.99 13.14
C VAL A 63 1.06 0.97 13.32
N ASP A 64 1.28 0.12 12.31
CA ASP A 64 2.35 -0.86 12.29
C ASP A 64 2.84 -1.01 10.85
N GLN A 65 4.15 -1.09 10.68
CA GLN A 65 4.76 -1.25 9.37
C GLN A 65 6.10 -1.96 9.51
N VAL A 66 6.21 -3.13 8.91
CA VAL A 66 7.42 -3.95 8.91
C VAL A 66 7.80 -4.26 7.46
N PRO A 67 9.01 -3.85 7.01
CA PRO A 67 9.51 -4.17 5.67
C PRO A 67 9.31 -5.63 5.28
N ASP A 68 8.88 -5.86 4.04
CA ASP A 68 8.69 -7.18 3.43
C ASP A 68 7.67 -8.09 4.13
N SER A 69 6.93 -7.57 5.11
CA SER A 69 6.00 -8.34 5.93
C SER A 69 4.59 -7.78 5.89
N HIS A 70 4.37 -6.58 6.44
CA HIS A 70 3.02 -6.02 6.55
C HIS A 70 3.00 -4.52 6.80
N LEU A 71 1.82 -3.94 6.57
CA LEU A 71 1.48 -2.58 6.92
C LEU A 71 0.03 -2.52 7.37
N THR A 72 -0.18 -2.00 8.57
CA THR A 72 -1.49 -1.83 9.20
C THR A 72 -1.80 -0.35 9.36
N TRP A 73 -3.02 0.05 9.05
CA TRP A 73 -3.47 1.43 9.18
C TRP A 73 -4.88 1.53 9.77
N ARG A 74 -5.19 2.73 10.25
CA ARG A 74 -6.54 3.12 10.70
C ARG A 74 -6.89 4.51 10.20
N SER A 75 -8.15 4.76 9.91
CA SER A 75 -8.62 6.12 9.63
C SER A 75 -8.65 6.97 10.90
N LEU A 76 -8.29 8.25 10.80
CA LEU A 76 -8.29 9.21 11.91
C LEU A 76 -9.66 9.87 12.17
N GLY A 77 -10.67 9.63 11.32
CA GLY A 77 -12.00 10.26 11.40
C GLY A 77 -13.03 9.48 12.22
N GLN A 78 -13.85 10.20 13.01
CA GLN A 78 -14.85 9.65 13.95
C GLN A 78 -16.08 9.00 13.29
N ARG A 79 -16.52 9.47 12.11
CA ARG A 79 -17.83 9.07 11.54
C ARG A 79 -17.80 7.79 10.70
N HIS A 80 -16.66 7.39 10.16
CA HIS A 80 -16.52 6.24 9.24
C HIS A 80 -15.18 5.54 9.44
N GLY A 81 -14.96 5.07 10.67
CA GLY A 81 -13.77 4.36 11.07
C GLY A 81 -13.56 3.08 10.26
N HIS A 82 -12.45 2.98 9.54
CA HIS A 82 -11.97 1.73 8.97
C HIS A 82 -10.55 1.45 9.41
N ARG A 83 -10.21 0.16 9.36
CA ARG A 83 -8.87 -0.35 9.55
C ARG A 83 -8.53 -1.22 8.36
N GLY A 84 -7.27 -1.19 7.97
CA GLY A 84 -6.76 -2.06 6.94
C GLY A 84 -5.43 -2.64 7.34
N GLU A 85 -5.15 -3.76 6.72
CA GLU A 85 -3.87 -4.45 6.80
C GLU A 85 -3.54 -4.94 5.39
N VAL A 86 -2.30 -4.73 4.98
CA VAL A 86 -1.70 -5.44 3.85
C VAL A 86 -0.62 -6.34 4.40
N THR A 87 -0.58 -7.58 3.92
CA THR A 87 0.49 -8.53 4.23
C THR A 87 1.13 -9.00 2.94
N PHE A 88 2.43 -9.22 3.01
CA PHE A 88 3.27 -9.70 1.93
C PHE A 88 3.91 -11.01 2.36
N ARG A 89 3.86 -12.02 1.49
CA ARG A 89 4.49 -13.32 1.74
C ARG A 89 5.24 -13.75 0.49
N PRO A 90 6.53 -14.10 0.58
CA PRO A 90 7.24 -14.68 -0.55
C PRO A 90 6.64 -16.06 -0.88
N THR A 91 6.26 -16.27 -2.14
CA THR A 91 5.77 -17.56 -2.66
C THR A 91 6.77 -18.22 -3.60
N GLY A 92 7.86 -17.53 -3.93
CA GLY A 92 9.03 -18.02 -4.67
C GLY A 92 10.13 -16.95 -4.67
N GLN A 93 11.23 -17.21 -5.38
CA GLN A 93 12.34 -16.25 -5.47
C GLN A 93 11.89 -14.90 -6.08
N ASP A 94 11.05 -14.98 -7.12
CA ASP A 94 10.51 -13.82 -7.84
C ASP A 94 8.97 -13.75 -7.75
N HIS A 95 8.38 -14.31 -6.69
CA HIS A 95 6.93 -14.34 -6.52
C HIS A 95 6.51 -13.94 -5.11
N THR A 96 5.42 -13.20 -5.02
CA THR A 96 4.88 -12.67 -3.77
C THR A 96 3.36 -12.74 -3.73
N ALA A 97 2.82 -13.30 -2.67
CA ALA A 97 1.41 -13.15 -2.32
C ALA A 97 1.20 -11.86 -1.53
N MET A 98 0.31 -10.98 -2.01
CA MET A 98 -0.13 -9.78 -1.32
C MET A 98 -1.60 -9.93 -0.92
N THR A 99 -1.88 -9.90 0.38
CA THR A 99 -3.25 -9.98 0.91
C THR A 99 -3.63 -8.66 1.55
N VAL A 100 -4.75 -8.08 1.12
CA VAL A 100 -5.33 -6.87 1.72
C VAL A 100 -6.61 -7.22 2.46
N ARG A 101 -6.67 -6.83 3.72
CA ARG A 101 -7.83 -6.97 4.59
C ARG A 101 -8.33 -5.60 5.01
N LEU A 102 -9.62 -5.34 4.82
CA LEU A 102 -10.30 -4.12 5.24
C LEU A 102 -11.43 -4.47 6.19
N SER A 103 -11.52 -3.76 7.31
CA SER A 103 -12.57 -3.93 8.32
C SER A 103 -13.17 -2.59 8.71
N ALA A 104 -14.50 -2.52 8.82
CA ALA A 104 -15.18 -1.34 9.35
C ALA A 104 -16.26 -1.69 10.39
N GLY A 105 -16.58 -0.69 11.21
CA GLY A 105 -17.61 -0.77 12.23
C GLY A 105 -19.03 -0.95 11.67
N PRO A 106 -20.06 -1.01 12.54
CA PRO A 106 -21.45 -1.29 12.15
C PRO A 106 -22.06 -0.30 11.14
N ARG A 107 -21.54 0.93 11.09
CA ARG A 107 -21.90 1.95 10.07
C ARG A 107 -21.17 1.77 8.72
N GLY A 108 -20.37 0.69 8.59
CA GLY A 108 -19.99 0.02 7.36
C GLY A 108 -18.70 0.46 6.66
N LEU A 109 -18.12 -0.46 5.88
CA LEU A 109 -17.14 -0.18 4.80
C LEU A 109 -17.78 0.61 3.66
N THR A 110 -19.12 0.60 3.60
CA THR A 110 -19.93 1.45 2.74
C THR A 110 -19.52 2.91 2.90
N GLY A 111 -19.22 3.42 4.09
CA GLY A 111 -18.75 4.80 4.25
C GLY A 111 -17.43 5.12 3.54
N VAL A 112 -16.49 4.17 3.45
CA VAL A 112 -15.15 4.42 2.90
C VAL A 112 -15.17 4.48 1.38
N LEU A 113 -16.08 3.70 0.77
CA LEU A 113 -16.19 3.54 -0.67
C LEU A 113 -17.61 3.82 -1.20
N THR A 114 -18.44 4.62 -0.49
CA THR A 114 -19.77 5.04 -1.01
C THR A 114 -19.62 5.81 -2.33
N ALA A 115 -18.47 6.45 -2.54
CA ALA A 115 -18.10 7.12 -3.77
C ALA A 115 -17.70 6.17 -4.91
N VAL A 116 -17.66 4.85 -4.64
CA VAL A 116 -17.31 3.81 -5.62
C VAL A 116 -18.49 2.83 -5.76
N PRO A 117 -19.04 2.65 -6.96
CA PRO A 117 -20.11 1.69 -7.21
C PRO A 117 -19.61 0.24 -7.11
N GLY A 118 -20.39 -0.61 -6.45
CA GLY A 118 -20.20 -2.06 -6.41
C GLY A 118 -19.83 -2.64 -5.03
N PRO A 119 -19.85 -3.99 -4.87
CA PRO A 119 -19.41 -4.64 -3.63
C PRO A 119 -17.95 -4.33 -3.35
N VAL A 120 -17.64 -3.93 -2.11
CA VAL A 120 -16.28 -3.52 -1.70
C VAL A 120 -15.22 -4.57 -2.05
N GLY A 121 -15.50 -5.87 -1.89
CA GLY A 121 -14.57 -6.94 -2.29
C GLY A 121 -14.19 -6.92 -3.77
N ARG A 122 -15.16 -6.70 -4.67
CA ARG A 122 -14.87 -6.59 -6.11
C ARG A 122 -14.01 -5.38 -6.45
N VAL A 123 -14.26 -4.25 -5.77
CA VAL A 123 -13.45 -3.04 -5.95
C VAL A 123 -12.02 -3.29 -5.50
N VAL A 124 -11.83 -3.81 -4.27
CA VAL A 124 -10.49 -4.13 -3.73
C VAL A 124 -9.75 -5.09 -4.67
N ARG A 125 -10.38 -6.20 -5.06
CA ARG A 125 -9.78 -7.17 -5.98
C ARG A 125 -9.32 -6.54 -7.28
N ARG A 126 -10.13 -5.64 -7.86
CA ARG A 126 -9.78 -4.93 -9.10
C ARG A 126 -8.56 -4.02 -8.91
N GLU A 127 -8.51 -3.26 -7.81
CA GLU A 127 -7.36 -2.39 -7.54
C GLU A 127 -6.07 -3.18 -7.25
N LEU A 128 -6.18 -4.35 -6.60
CA LEU A 128 -5.04 -5.27 -6.44
C LEU A 128 -4.56 -5.82 -7.79
N ALA A 129 -5.48 -6.11 -8.71
CA ALA A 129 -5.11 -6.54 -10.06
C ALA A 129 -4.41 -5.43 -10.85
N HIS A 130 -4.82 -4.16 -10.68
CA HIS A 130 -4.10 -3.05 -11.31
C HIS A 130 -2.71 -2.84 -10.70
N PHE A 131 -2.57 -2.97 -9.38
CA PHE A 131 -1.26 -2.93 -8.71
C PHE A 131 -0.34 -4.02 -9.26
N LYS A 132 -0.82 -5.27 -9.32
CA LYS A 132 -0.10 -6.40 -9.93
C LYS A 132 0.38 -6.05 -11.34
N ALA A 133 -0.54 -5.63 -12.22
CA ALA A 133 -0.19 -5.30 -13.59
C ALA A 133 0.83 -4.16 -13.69
N TYR A 134 0.71 -3.15 -12.83
CA TYR A 134 1.65 -2.04 -12.77
C TYR A 134 3.06 -2.50 -12.38
N ILE A 135 3.22 -3.21 -11.26
CA ILE A 135 4.55 -3.57 -10.76
C ILE A 135 5.22 -4.66 -11.61
N GLU A 136 4.45 -5.60 -12.17
CA GLU A 136 4.97 -6.60 -13.10
C GLU A 136 5.42 -5.99 -14.43
N GLY A 137 4.76 -4.91 -14.88
CA GLY A 137 5.17 -4.17 -16.06
C GLY A 137 6.42 -3.31 -15.86
N HIS A 138 6.64 -2.80 -14.64
CA HIS A 138 7.81 -1.97 -14.32
C HIS A 138 9.05 -2.78 -13.93
N GLY A 139 8.87 -3.94 -13.29
CA GLY A 139 9.97 -4.82 -12.84
C GLY A 139 10.76 -4.31 -11.62
N GLU A 140 10.75 -3.00 -11.36
CA GLU A 140 11.41 -2.36 -10.22
C GLU A 140 10.45 -1.40 -9.50
N ALA A 141 10.69 -1.18 -8.20
CA ALA A 141 9.93 -0.20 -7.41
C ALA A 141 10.41 1.23 -7.71
N SER A 142 9.47 2.16 -7.76
CA SER A 142 9.74 3.59 -7.99
C SER A 142 10.39 4.32 -6.80
N GLY A 143 10.52 3.67 -5.65
CA GLY A 143 11.17 4.18 -4.44
C GLY A 143 11.31 3.09 -3.39
N ALA A 144 12.05 3.35 -2.31
CA ALA A 144 12.42 2.35 -1.30
C ALA A 144 12.24 2.88 0.13
N TRP A 145 11.01 3.21 0.54
CA TRP A 145 10.78 3.56 1.95
C TRP A 145 10.87 2.29 2.81
N ARG A 146 11.80 2.28 3.77
CA ARG A 146 12.13 1.08 4.59
C ARG A 146 12.08 1.33 6.11
N GLY A 147 11.40 2.39 6.55
CA GLY A 147 11.19 2.62 7.98
C GLY A 147 10.40 1.47 8.62
N THR A 148 10.54 1.29 9.93
CA THR A 148 9.60 0.46 10.70
C THR A 148 8.72 1.40 11.50
N ILE A 149 7.41 1.18 11.51
CA ILE A 149 6.49 1.92 12.39
C ILE A 149 5.95 0.93 13.40
N ARG A 150 5.99 1.26 14.70
CA ARG A 150 5.31 0.48 15.75
C ARG A 150 4.53 1.41 16.66
N GLY A 151 3.23 1.19 16.79
CA GLY A 151 2.35 2.04 17.59
C GLY A 151 2.31 3.49 17.10
N GLY A 152 2.47 3.72 15.79
CA GLY A 152 2.52 5.06 15.18
C GLY A 152 3.87 5.79 15.33
N GLN A 153 4.87 5.19 15.97
CA GLN A 153 6.21 5.75 16.09
C GLN A 153 7.14 5.22 15.00
N VAL A 154 7.79 6.15 14.28
CA VAL A 154 8.71 5.82 13.18
C VAL A 154 10.09 5.50 13.75
N ARG A 155 10.62 4.36 13.34
CA ARG A 155 12.02 3.98 13.50
C ARG A 155 12.65 3.98 12.11
N PRO A 156 13.71 4.77 11.86
CA PRO A 156 14.43 4.70 10.60
C PRO A 156 14.84 3.25 10.29
N GLY A 157 14.66 2.83 9.04
CA GLY A 157 15.27 1.60 8.57
C GLY A 157 16.79 1.77 8.56
N GLU A 158 17.51 0.67 8.73
CA GLU A 158 18.96 0.68 8.52
C GLU A 158 19.25 1.27 7.13
N PRO A 159 20.18 2.23 6.99
CA PRO A 159 20.53 2.79 5.69
C PRO A 159 20.92 1.65 4.74
N GLU A 160 20.41 1.70 3.51
CA GLU A 160 20.84 0.78 2.46
C GLU A 160 22.38 0.79 2.42
N PRO A 161 23.06 -0.37 2.58
CA PRO A 161 24.51 -0.38 2.47
C PRO A 161 24.86 0.23 1.11
N PRO A 162 25.85 1.13 1.04
CA PRO A 162 26.18 1.80 -0.21
C PRO A 162 26.37 0.74 -1.29
N ARG A 163 25.60 0.84 -2.38
CA ARG A 163 25.77 -0.01 -3.56
C ARG A 163 27.25 0.00 -3.90
N SER A 164 27.86 -1.19 -3.87
CA SER A 164 29.28 -1.41 -4.07
C SER A 164 29.79 -0.49 -5.19
N ARG A 165 30.62 0.49 -4.81
CA ARG A 165 31.49 1.15 -5.78
C ARG A 165 32.58 0.14 -6.09
N VAL A 166 32.29 -0.76 -7.03
CA VAL A 166 33.36 -1.53 -7.67
C VAL A 166 34.33 -0.49 -8.21
N ALA A 167 35.49 -0.36 -7.58
CA ALA A 167 36.57 0.41 -8.12
C ALA A 167 36.96 -0.26 -9.43
N VAL A 168 36.64 0.37 -10.55
CA VAL A 168 37.19 -0.01 -11.85
C VAL A 168 38.68 0.29 -11.76
N TRP A 169 39.49 -0.75 -11.54
CA TRP A 169 40.93 -0.65 -11.58
C TRP A 169 41.34 -0.36 -13.03
N PRO A 170 42.13 0.69 -13.31
CA PRO A 170 42.65 0.86 -14.66
C PRO A 170 43.65 -0.28 -14.94
N VAL A 171 43.33 -1.08 -15.94
CA VAL A 171 44.32 -1.91 -16.63
C VAL A 171 45.01 -1.02 -17.67
N GLY A 172 46.33 -0.86 -17.54
CA GLY A 172 47.16 -0.09 -18.46
C GLY A 172 48.14 0.83 -17.76
#